data_AF-A0A534XMP5-F1
#
_entry.id   AF-A0A534XMP5-F1
#
_cell.length_a   1.000
_cell.length_b   1.000
_cell.length_c   1.000
_cell.angle_alpha   90.00
_cell.angle_beta   90.00
_cell.angle_gamma   90.00
#
_symmetry.space_group_name_H-M   'P 1'
#
loop_
_entity.id
_entity.type
_entity.pdbx_description
1 polymer ?
#
loop_
_entity_poly.entity_id
_entity_poly.type
_entity_poly.pdbx_seq_one_letter_code
_entity_poly.pdbx_strand_id
1 'polypeptide(L)'
;MAKKRLPPIEIGYQAFAKGAEEEFGAVRQVRPQELVIYIEDAGDTVVPLSAVTEVIEGKVIVDTLKLDEGVRRAIESAHRDEDYP
;
A
#
# COMPACT_ATOMS: atom_id res chain seq x y z
N MET A 1 -17.17 -5.26 20.20
CA MET A 1 -15.88 -4.73 19.71
C MET A 1 -16.19 -3.65 18.69
N ALA A 2 -15.85 -2.38 18.93
CA ALA A 2 -16.02 -1.33 17.93
C ALA A 2 -14.99 -1.55 16.80
N LYS A 3 -15.42 -1.55 15.52
CA LYS A 3 -14.48 -1.53 14.40
C LYS A 3 -13.67 -0.23 14.50
N LYS A 4 -12.35 -0.32 14.68
CA LYS A 4 -11.45 0.83 14.59
C LYS A 4 -11.64 1.45 13.21
N ARG A 5 -12.07 2.70 13.15
CA ARG A 5 -12.21 3.43 11.89
C ARG A 5 -10.86 4.07 11.58
N LEU A 6 -10.35 3.82 10.37
CA LEU A 6 -9.13 4.46 9.89
C LEU A 6 -9.38 5.96 9.68
N PRO A 7 -8.36 6.82 9.87
CA PRO A 7 -8.35 8.17 9.34
C PRO A 7 -8.64 8.19 7.82
N PRO A 8 -9.06 9.34 7.26
CA PRO A 8 -9.21 9.47 5.82
C PRO A 8 -7.88 9.22 5.11
N ILE A 9 -7.97 8.57 3.94
CA ILE A 9 -6.86 8.35 3.03
C ILE A 9 -7.01 9.33 1.88
N GLU A 10 -5.92 9.93 1.44
CA GLU A 10 -5.90 10.91 0.36
C GLU A 10 -5.00 10.45 -0.79
N ILE A 11 -5.26 10.98 -1.99
CA ILE A 11 -4.38 10.78 -3.14
C ILE A 11 -3.02 11.41 -2.83
N GLY A 12 -1.95 10.70 -3.19
CA GLY A 12 -0.56 11.10 -2.91
C GLY A 12 -0.01 10.58 -1.58
N TYR A 13 -0.83 9.95 -0.73
CA TYR A 13 -0.30 9.25 0.45
C TYR A 13 0.60 8.09 0.03
N GLN A 14 1.70 7.90 0.78
CA GLN A 14 2.68 6.85 0.52
C GLN A 14 2.23 5.53 1.15
N ALA A 15 2.45 4.42 0.46
CA ALA A 15 2.03 3.09 0.87
C ALA A 15 3.23 2.28 1.35
N PHE A 16 3.12 1.73 2.56
CA PHE A 16 4.19 0.97 3.21
C PHE A 16 3.70 -0.44 3.50
N ALA A 17 4.57 -1.43 3.31
CA ALA A 17 4.32 -2.75 3.85
C ALA A 17 4.40 -2.68 5.39
N LYS A 18 3.57 -3.45 6.07
CA LYS A 18 3.56 -3.47 7.54
C LYS A 18 4.93 -3.89 8.08
N GLY A 19 5.58 -2.98 8.80
CA GLY A 19 6.91 -3.18 9.38
C GLY A 19 8.08 -2.83 8.45
N ALA A 20 7.82 -2.32 7.26
CA ALA A 20 8.85 -1.75 6.38
C ALA A 20 9.16 -0.29 6.78
N GLU A 21 10.37 0.15 6.47
CA GLU A 21 10.82 1.53 6.65
C GLU A 21 10.66 2.38 5.38
N GLU A 22 10.58 1.72 4.22
CA GLU A 22 10.48 2.31 2.88
C GLU A 22 9.08 2.08 2.28
N GLU A 23 8.63 3.03 1.46
CA GLU A 23 7.39 2.90 0.70
C GLU A 23 7.56 1.95 -0.48
N PHE A 24 6.46 1.30 -0.89
CA PHE A 24 6.42 0.52 -2.13
C PHE A 24 5.64 1.23 -3.25
N GLY A 25 5.03 2.38 -2.95
CA GLY A 25 4.17 3.07 -3.90
C GLY A 25 3.33 4.19 -3.31
N ALA A 26 2.50 4.81 -4.15
CA ALA A 26 1.68 5.96 -3.76
C ALA A 26 0.21 5.81 -4.17
N VAL A 27 -0.71 6.30 -3.34
CA VAL A 27 -2.15 6.27 -3.60
C VAL A 27 -2.49 7.17 -4.79
N ARG A 28 -3.08 6.59 -5.84
CA ARG A 28 -3.55 7.27 -7.05
C ARG A 28 -5.05 7.52 -7.03
N GLN A 29 -5.80 6.63 -6.39
CA GLN A 29 -7.25 6.74 -6.26
C GLN A 29 -7.73 6.11 -4.97
N VAL A 30 -8.73 6.72 -4.34
CA VAL A 30 -9.46 6.16 -3.19
C VAL A 30 -10.86 5.77 -3.66
N ARG A 31 -11.23 4.50 -3.50
CA ARG A 31 -12.56 3.97 -3.83
C ARG A 31 -13.22 3.42 -2.54
N PRO A 32 -14.54 3.17 -2.52
CA PRO A 32 -15.24 2.79 -1.29
C PRO A 32 -14.72 1.52 -0.59
N GLN A 33 -14.09 0.59 -1.31
CA GLN A 33 -13.64 -0.70 -0.78
C GLN A 33 -12.17 -1.02 -1.10
N GLU A 34 -11.51 -0.16 -1.88
CA GLU A 34 -10.19 -0.42 -2.43
C GLU A 34 -9.44 0.89 -2.69
N LEU A 35 -8.13 0.79 -2.78
CA LEU A 35 -7.22 1.83 -3.21
C LEU A 35 -6.62 1.42 -4.56
N VAL A 36 -6.34 2.40 -5.39
CA VAL A 36 -5.40 2.22 -6.50
C VAL A 36 -4.07 2.80 -6.05
N ILE A 37 -3.04 1.98 -6.03
CA ILE A 37 -1.68 2.35 -5.63
C ILE A 37 -0.80 2.18 -6.86
N TYR A 38 -0.07 3.22 -7.23
CA TYR A 38 1.00 3.09 -8.21
C TYR A 38 2.17 2.39 -7.53
N ILE A 39 2.55 1.23 -8.04
CA ILE A 39 3.73 0.47 -7.61
C ILE A 39 4.74 0.56 -8.75
N GLU A 40 6.01 0.82 -8.44
CA GLU A 40 7.07 0.85 -9.44
C GLU A 40 7.12 -0.47 -10.23
N ASP A 41 7.31 -0.36 -11.55
CA ASP A 41 7.29 -1.45 -12.55
C ASP A 41 6.04 -2.34 -12.66
N ALA A 42 5.09 -2.23 -11.73
CA ALA A 42 3.79 -2.90 -11.81
C ALA A 42 2.64 -1.95 -12.19
N GLY A 43 2.85 -0.63 -12.06
CA GLY A 43 1.86 0.40 -12.36
C GLY A 43 0.71 0.44 -11.37
N ASP A 44 -0.45 0.91 -11.83
CA ASP A 44 -1.65 1.06 -11.02
C ASP A 44 -2.20 -0.30 -10.57
N THR A 45 -2.07 -0.57 -9.28
CA THR A 45 -2.42 -1.84 -8.64
C THR A 45 -3.56 -1.64 -7.64
N VAL A 46 -4.58 -2.51 -7.71
CA VAL A 46 -5.72 -2.47 -6.79
C VAL A 46 -5.37 -3.16 -5.48
N VAL A 47 -5.56 -2.45 -4.36
CA VAL A 47 -5.33 -2.93 -3.00
C VAL A 47 -6.62 -2.81 -2.19
N PRO A 48 -7.14 -3.89 -1.58
CA PRO A 48 -8.38 -3.82 -0.82
C PRO A 48 -8.19 -3.04 0.48
N LEU A 49 -9.18 -2.22 0.87
CA LEU A 49 -9.13 -1.46 2.14
C LEU A 49 -9.03 -2.38 3.36
N SER A 50 -9.45 -3.64 3.26
CA SER A 50 -9.31 -4.65 4.33
C SER A 50 -7.85 -5.04 4.61
N ALA A 51 -6.93 -4.76 3.67
CA ALA A 51 -5.49 -4.92 3.84
C ALA A 51 -4.84 -3.74 4.56
N VAL A 52 -5.48 -2.56 4.61
CA VAL A 52 -4.95 -1.40 5.33
C VAL A 52 -5.12 -1.59 6.83
N THR A 53 -4.01 -1.54 7.56
CA THR A 53 -3.99 -1.71 9.02
C THR A 53 -3.90 -0.38 9.76
N GLU A 54 -3.31 0.63 9.14
CA GLU A 54 -3.08 1.93 9.76
C GLU A 54 -2.95 3.03 8.70
N VAL A 55 -3.35 4.25 9.08
CA VAL A 55 -3.13 5.47 8.29
C VAL A 55 -2.58 6.50 9.27
N ILE A 56 -1.38 7.00 9.00
CA ILE A 56 -0.66 7.90 9.91
C ILE A 56 0.23 8.83 9.11
N GLU A 57 0.12 10.14 9.34
CA GLU A 57 1.04 11.16 8.79
C GLU A 57 1.29 11.03 7.27
N GLY A 58 0.22 10.90 6.47
CA GLY A 58 0.34 10.74 5.01
C GLY A 58 0.81 9.36 4.55
N LYS A 59 0.90 8.39 5.45
CA LYS A 59 1.27 7.00 5.18
C LYS A 59 0.05 6.09 5.28
N VAL A 60 -0.02 5.10 4.41
CA VAL A 60 -0.98 3.99 4.42
C VAL A 60 -0.21 2.70 4.67
N ILE A 61 -0.44 2.06 5.81
CA ILE A 61 0.25 0.82 6.18
C ILE A 61 -0.59 -0.38 5.74
N VAL A 62 -0.01 -1.23 4.91
CA VAL A 62 -0.69 -2.37 4.27
C VAL A 62 -0.12 -3.69 4.79
N ASP A 63 -1.00 -4.58 5.22
CA ASP A 63 -0.68 -5.97 5.53
C ASP A 63 -0.62 -6.78 4.24
N THR A 64 0.61 -6.97 3.73
CA THR A 64 0.87 -7.65 2.45
C THR A 64 0.41 -9.11 2.45
N LEU A 65 0.26 -9.75 3.61
CA LEU A 65 -0.26 -11.12 3.74
C LEU A 65 -1.74 -11.25 3.34
N LYS A 66 -2.46 -10.13 3.26
CA LYS A 66 -3.85 -10.08 2.78
C LYS A 66 -3.97 -9.78 1.29
N LEU A 67 -2.84 -9.70 0.58
CA LEU A 67 -2.79 -9.43 -0.85
C LEU A 67 -2.56 -10.72 -1.63
N ASP A 68 -3.08 -10.75 -2.85
CA ASP A 68 -2.81 -11.84 -3.78
C ASP A 68 -1.32 -11.91 -4.12
N GLU A 69 -0.87 -13.11 -4.51
CA GLU A 69 0.57 -13.38 -4.76
C GLU A 69 1.20 -12.45 -5.79
N GLY A 70 0.47 -12.08 -6.85
CA GLY A 70 0.97 -11.16 -7.86
C GLY A 70 1.29 -9.77 -7.30
N VAL A 71 0.44 -9.25 -6.41
CA VAL A 71 0.65 -7.94 -5.77
C VAL A 71 1.83 -8.02 -4.79
N ARG A 72 1.96 -9.11 -4.04
CA ARG A 72 3.11 -9.32 -3.14
C ARG A 72 4.43 -9.29 -3.91
N ARG A 73 4.51 -9.98 -5.05
CA ARG A 73 5.70 -9.98 -5.91
C ARG A 73 6.01 -8.62 -6.50
N ALA A 74 5.00 -7.84 -6.88
CA ALA A 74 5.18 -6.47 -7.36
C ALA A 74 5.84 -5.58 -6.29
N ILE A 75 5.35 -5.66 -5.04
CA ILE A 75 5.92 -4.93 -3.89
C ILE A 75 7.36 -5.37 -3.61
N GLU A 76 7.64 -6.68 -3.61
CA GLU A 76 9.00 -7.21 -3.43
C GLU A 76 9.97 -6.80 -4.55
N SER A 77 9.46 -6.54 -5.75
CA SER A 77 10.27 -6.08 -6.89
C SER A 77 10.59 -4.60 -6.76
N ALA A 78 9.60 -3.77 -6.39
CA ALA A 78 9.80 -2.33 -6.18
C ALA A 78 10.92 -2.03 -5.18
N HIS A 79 10.98 -2.75 -4.04
CA HIS A 79 12.07 -2.55 -3.08
C HIS A 79 13.43 -3.12 -3.53
N ARG A 80 13.47 -3.99 -4.55
CA ARG A 80 14.73 -4.60 -5.01
C ARG A 80 15.54 -3.64 -5.88
N ASP A 81 14.86 -2.77 -6.61
CA ASP A 81 15.51 -1.86 -7.56
C ASP A 81 16.15 -0.65 -6.85
N GLU A 82 15.89 -0.44 -5.56
CA GLU A 82 16.59 0.56 -4.73
C GLU A 82 17.99 0.13 -4.28
N ASP A 83 18.38 -1.14 -4.48
CA ASP A 83 19.65 -1.72 -4.00
C ASP A 83 20.66 -2.01 -5.13
N TYR A 84 20.54 -1.33 -6.28
CA TYR A 84 21.51 -1.45 -7.39
C TYR A 84 22.71 -0.49 -7.20
N PRO A 85 23.96 -0.99 -7.13
CA PRO A 85 25.17 -0.19 -6.90
C PRO A 85 25.61 0.70 -8.08
#